data_AF-A0A0D3FK32-F1
#
_entry.id   AF-A0A0D3FK32-F1
#
_cell.length_a   1.000
_cell.length_b   1.000
_cell.length_c   1.000
_cell.angle_alpha   90.00
_cell.angle_beta   90.00
_cell.angle_gamma   90.00
#
_symmetry.space_group_name_H-M   'P 1'
#
loop_
_entity.id
_entity.type
_entity.pdbx_description
1 polymer ?
#
loop_
_entity_poly.entity_id
_entity_poly.type
_entity_poly.pdbx_seq_one_letter_code
_entity_poly.pdbx_strand_id
1 'polypeptide(L)'
;MARRLKEAEEMEELERTAEELQSQAAAEAPDESEEEKRERVRRELQKVAKEQAERRATAKQMFDLGQRAYGRGMYGRSIEFLEAALTIIRPSSLLGGEIQIWLAMAYEANRRHKDCIALYKELESTHPMISIRRQAAELRYISEAPKLKISNDEVRWNME
;
A
#
# COMPACT_ATOMS: atom_id res chain seq x y z
N MET A 1 -7.63 -31.10 5.17
CA MET A 1 -9.04 -31.56 5.02
C MET A 1 -10.05 -30.55 5.56
N ALA A 2 -9.78 -29.83 6.66
CA ALA A 2 -10.73 -28.85 7.24
C ALA A 2 -11.04 -27.58 6.39
N ARG A 3 -10.10 -27.08 5.54
CA ARG A 3 -10.37 -25.91 4.66
C ARG A 3 -11.37 -26.20 3.54
N ARG A 4 -11.31 -27.39 2.94
CA ARG A 4 -12.19 -27.76 1.81
C ARG A 4 -13.64 -28.02 2.23
N LEU A 5 -13.85 -28.48 3.47
CA LEU A 5 -15.19 -28.64 4.05
C LEU A 5 -15.81 -27.27 4.34
N LYS A 6 -15.01 -26.33 4.88
CA LYS A 6 -15.45 -24.97 5.14
C LYS A 6 -15.76 -24.18 3.86
N GLU A 7 -14.95 -24.36 2.81
CA GLU A 7 -15.19 -23.78 1.47
C GLU A 7 -16.43 -24.39 0.78
N ALA A 8 -16.76 -25.66 1.04
CA ALA A 8 -17.93 -26.33 0.47
C ALA A 8 -19.24 -25.90 1.18
N GLU A 9 -19.21 -25.78 2.50
CA GLU A 9 -20.34 -25.25 3.29
C GLU A 9 -20.59 -23.77 2.96
N GLU A 10 -19.53 -22.95 2.84
CA GLU A 10 -19.64 -21.55 2.41
C GLU A 10 -20.17 -21.43 0.97
N MET A 11 -19.79 -22.34 0.06
CA MET A 11 -20.34 -22.39 -1.30
C MET A 11 -21.84 -22.74 -1.32
N GLU A 12 -22.28 -23.71 -0.50
CA GLU A 12 -23.68 -24.15 -0.47
C GLU A 12 -24.61 -23.10 0.16
N GLU A 13 -24.13 -22.37 1.17
CA GLU A 13 -24.83 -21.21 1.74
C GLU A 13 -24.90 -20.05 0.73
N LEU A 14 -23.84 -19.82 -0.05
CA LEU A 14 -23.83 -18.81 -1.13
C LEU A 14 -24.78 -19.18 -2.27
N GLU A 15 -24.89 -20.46 -2.63
CA GLU A 15 -25.85 -20.94 -3.64
C GLU A 15 -27.30 -20.78 -3.17
N ARG A 16 -27.63 -21.15 -1.92
CA ARG A 16 -28.99 -20.97 -1.39
C ARG A 16 -29.38 -19.50 -1.25
N THR A 17 -28.47 -18.66 -0.77
CA THR A 17 -28.73 -17.22 -0.67
C THR A 17 -28.86 -16.57 -2.05
N ALA A 18 -28.12 -17.04 -3.05
CA ALA A 18 -28.29 -16.60 -4.44
C ALA A 18 -29.64 -17.05 -5.04
N GLU A 19 -30.10 -18.27 -4.74
CA GLU A 19 -31.42 -18.77 -5.16
C GLU A 19 -32.56 -18.02 -4.46
N GLU A 20 -32.44 -17.73 -3.17
CA GLU A 20 -33.42 -16.94 -2.41
C GLU A 20 -33.49 -15.50 -2.94
N LEU A 21 -32.34 -14.87 -3.21
CA LEU A 21 -32.26 -13.53 -3.80
C LEU A 21 -32.80 -13.49 -5.23
N GLN A 22 -32.57 -14.55 -6.04
CA GLN A 22 -33.17 -14.67 -7.37
C GLN A 22 -34.68 -14.85 -7.30
N SER A 23 -35.19 -15.65 -6.35
CA SER A 23 -36.61 -15.88 -6.16
C SER A 23 -37.34 -14.62 -5.67
N GLN A 24 -36.70 -13.83 -4.79
CA GLN A 24 -37.20 -12.54 -4.32
C GLN A 24 -37.12 -11.46 -5.42
N ALA A 25 -36.03 -11.41 -6.18
CA ALA A 25 -35.89 -10.49 -7.31
C ALA A 25 -36.88 -10.78 -8.46
N ALA A 26 -37.26 -12.06 -8.65
CA ALA A 26 -38.28 -12.46 -9.59
C ALA A 26 -39.71 -12.14 -9.11
N ALA A 27 -39.91 -11.98 -7.79
CA ALA A 27 -41.21 -11.71 -7.18
C ALA A 27 -41.54 -10.22 -6.99
N GLU A 28 -40.54 -9.33 -6.92
CA GLU A 28 -40.74 -7.92 -6.49
C GLU A 28 -40.63 -6.82 -7.56
N ALA A 29 -40.40 -7.10 -8.86
CA ALA A 29 -40.33 -6.02 -9.85
C ALA A 29 -40.84 -6.42 -11.25
N PRO A 30 -42.04 -5.97 -11.65
CA PRO A 30 -42.39 -5.85 -13.05
C PRO A 30 -41.76 -4.57 -13.62
N ASP A 31 -40.86 -4.75 -14.59
CA ASP A 31 -40.50 -3.77 -15.63
C ASP A 31 -39.33 -2.78 -15.39
N GLU A 32 -38.18 -3.26 -14.88
CA GLU A 32 -36.88 -2.71 -15.30
C GLU A 32 -36.14 -3.77 -16.11
N SER A 33 -35.73 -3.41 -17.33
CA SER A 33 -34.99 -4.33 -18.20
C SER A 33 -33.67 -4.74 -17.51
N GLU A 34 -33.27 -6.00 -17.64
CA GLU A 34 -31.93 -6.46 -17.25
C GLU A 34 -30.81 -5.58 -17.83
N GLU A 35 -31.09 -4.90 -18.95
CA GLU A 35 -30.21 -3.92 -19.59
C GLU A 35 -30.08 -2.62 -18.79
N GLU A 36 -31.16 -2.11 -18.19
CA GLU A 36 -31.17 -0.90 -17.37
C GLU A 36 -30.43 -1.11 -16.03
N LYS A 37 -30.59 -2.30 -15.42
CA LYS A 37 -29.82 -2.70 -14.23
C LYS A 37 -28.32 -2.75 -14.53
N ARG A 38 -27.93 -3.35 -15.66
CA ARG A 38 -26.53 -3.41 -16.13
C ARG A 38 -25.97 -2.02 -16.41
N GLU A 39 -26.75 -1.15 -17.03
CA GLU A 39 -26.33 0.23 -17.30
C GLU A 39 -26.12 1.03 -16.01
N ARG A 40 -27.03 0.90 -15.04
CA ARG A 40 -26.89 1.52 -13.72
C ARG A 40 -25.64 1.04 -12.98
N VAL A 41 -25.41 -0.28 -12.94
CA VAL A 41 -24.20 -0.85 -12.32
C VAL A 41 -22.95 -0.35 -13.02
N ARG A 42 -22.92 -0.33 -14.35
CA ARG A 42 -21.80 0.18 -15.14
C ARG A 42 -21.52 1.66 -14.86
N ARG A 43 -22.56 2.49 -14.76
CA ARG A 43 -22.45 3.92 -14.46
C ARG A 43 -21.90 4.17 -13.06
N GLU A 44 -22.38 3.43 -12.07
CA GLU A 44 -21.87 3.51 -10.70
C GLU A 44 -20.41 3.04 -10.62
N LEU A 45 -20.06 1.91 -11.26
CA LEU A 45 -18.68 1.43 -11.34
C LEU A 45 -17.75 2.46 -12.01
N GLN A 46 -18.21 3.12 -13.08
CA GLN A 46 -17.45 4.16 -13.76
C GLN A 46 -17.24 5.38 -12.87
N LYS A 47 -18.27 5.80 -12.13
CA LYS A 47 -18.20 6.91 -11.17
C LYS A 47 -17.21 6.60 -10.04
N VAL A 48 -17.32 5.41 -9.44
CA VAL A 48 -16.39 4.95 -8.39
C VAL A 48 -14.96 4.86 -8.92
N ALA A 49 -14.76 4.32 -10.13
CA ALA A 49 -13.44 4.25 -10.74
C ALA A 49 -12.83 5.63 -10.96
N LYS A 50 -13.64 6.62 -11.38
CA LYS A 50 -13.18 8.01 -11.55
C LYS A 50 -12.79 8.64 -10.21
N GLU A 51 -13.61 8.52 -9.18
CA GLU A 51 -13.31 9.05 -7.84
C GLU A 51 -12.05 8.40 -7.24
N GLN A 52 -11.88 7.08 -7.43
CA GLN A 52 -10.67 6.37 -7.03
C GLN A 52 -9.42 6.84 -7.80
N ALA A 53 -9.56 7.15 -9.09
CA ALA A 53 -8.46 7.69 -9.89
C ALA A 53 -8.05 9.09 -9.41
N GLU A 54 -9.03 9.95 -9.09
CA GLU A 54 -8.77 11.30 -8.54
C GLU A 54 -8.05 11.23 -7.20
N ARG A 55 -8.53 10.38 -6.26
CA ARG A 55 -7.85 10.14 -4.97
C ARG A 55 -6.42 9.65 -5.16
N ARG A 56 -6.20 8.71 -6.08
CA ARG A 56 -4.86 8.21 -6.42
C ARG A 56 -3.96 9.30 -6.98
N ALA A 57 -4.50 10.20 -7.80
CA ALA A 57 -3.74 11.33 -8.33
C ALA A 57 -3.30 12.28 -7.22
N THR A 58 -4.18 12.60 -6.25
CA THR A 58 -3.82 13.41 -5.08
C THR A 58 -2.76 12.74 -4.21
N ALA A 59 -2.90 11.44 -3.93
CA ALA A 59 -1.90 10.69 -3.18
C ALA A 59 -0.53 10.70 -3.89
N LYS A 60 -0.52 10.58 -5.22
CA LYS A 60 0.70 10.66 -6.02
C LYS A 60 1.36 12.04 -5.94
N GLN A 61 0.58 13.12 -5.97
CA GLN A 61 1.12 14.48 -5.80
C GLN A 61 1.78 14.64 -4.42
N MET A 62 1.16 14.13 -3.36
CA MET A 62 1.75 14.14 -2.01
C MET A 62 3.04 13.32 -1.96
N PHE A 63 3.05 12.15 -2.61
CA PHE A 63 4.24 11.33 -2.73
C PHE A 63 5.38 12.07 -3.44
N ASP A 64 5.12 12.70 -4.59
CA ASP A 64 6.11 13.49 -5.34
C ASP A 64 6.67 14.65 -4.50
N LEU A 65 5.82 15.32 -3.71
CA LEU A 65 6.24 16.38 -2.78
C LEU A 65 7.12 15.83 -1.66
N GLY A 66 6.77 14.67 -1.10
CA GLY A 66 7.55 13.97 -0.10
C GLY A 66 8.94 13.59 -0.59
N GLN A 67 9.04 13.06 -1.81
CA GLN A 67 10.32 12.73 -2.46
C GLN A 67 11.17 13.98 -2.72
N ARG A 68 10.57 15.07 -3.21
CA ARG A 68 11.27 16.35 -3.40
C ARG A 68 11.78 16.94 -2.09
N ALA A 69 10.98 16.87 -1.02
CA ALA A 69 11.39 17.31 0.31
C ALA A 69 12.56 16.47 0.84
N TYR A 70 12.51 15.15 0.66
CA TYR A 70 13.59 14.24 1.00
C TYR A 70 14.89 14.61 0.30
N GLY A 71 14.85 14.81 -1.03
CA GLY A 71 16.02 15.17 -1.83
C GLY A 71 16.65 16.53 -1.45
N ARG A 72 15.89 17.41 -0.79
CA ARG A 72 16.38 18.70 -0.26
C ARG A 72 16.87 18.61 1.19
N GLY A 73 16.91 17.43 1.78
CA GLY A 73 17.28 17.23 3.19
C GLY A 73 16.19 17.63 4.19
N MET A 74 14.99 17.97 3.72
CA MET A 74 13.86 18.36 4.58
C MET A 74 13.10 17.11 5.06
N TYR A 75 13.79 16.22 5.79
CA TYR A 75 13.27 14.89 6.14
C TYR A 75 11.99 14.95 6.99
N GLY A 76 11.87 15.90 7.91
CA GLY A 76 10.63 16.11 8.68
C GLY A 76 9.42 16.42 7.78
N ARG A 77 9.57 17.34 6.81
CA ARG A 77 8.50 17.62 5.84
C ARG A 77 8.23 16.46 4.89
N SER A 78 9.27 15.70 4.54
CA SER A 78 9.10 14.49 3.73
C SER A 78 8.18 13.50 4.42
N ILE A 79 8.41 13.24 5.71
CA ILE A 79 7.58 12.40 6.55
C ILE A 79 6.13 12.88 6.54
N GLU A 80 5.89 14.17 6.78
CA GLU A 80 4.53 14.75 6.80
C GLU A 80 3.78 14.49 5.48
N PHE A 81 4.41 14.73 4.33
CA PHE A 81 3.78 14.49 3.03
C PHE A 81 3.52 13.00 2.76
N LEU A 82 4.43 12.12 3.16
CA LEU A 82 4.31 10.68 2.97
C LEU A 82 3.21 10.08 3.87
N GLU A 83 3.14 10.50 5.14
CA GLU A 83 2.06 10.11 6.05
C GLU A 83 0.71 10.63 5.54
N ALA A 84 0.64 11.87 5.04
CA ALA A 84 -0.56 12.41 4.42
C ALA A 84 -1.00 11.59 3.20
N ALA A 85 -0.07 11.14 2.36
CA ALA A 85 -0.39 10.28 1.21
C ALA A 85 -1.01 8.94 1.65
N LEU A 86 -0.53 8.34 2.75
CA LEU A 86 -1.06 7.10 3.31
C LEU A 86 -2.45 7.23 3.93
N THR A 87 -2.91 8.44 4.24
CA THR A 87 -4.32 8.67 4.64
C THR A 87 -5.28 8.55 3.44
N ILE A 88 -4.78 8.76 2.22
CA ILE A 88 -5.58 8.77 1.00
C ILE A 88 -5.53 7.40 0.30
N ILE A 89 -4.36 6.77 0.27
CA ILE A 89 -4.16 5.48 -0.40
C ILE A 89 -4.10 4.33 0.60
N ARG A 90 -4.65 3.17 0.22
CA ARG A 90 -4.53 1.96 1.03
C ARG A 90 -3.05 1.55 1.16
N PRO A 91 -2.51 1.34 2.37
CA PRO A 91 -1.11 0.92 2.57
C PRO A 91 -0.76 -0.38 1.84
N SER A 92 -1.70 -1.32 1.77
CA SER A 92 -1.52 -2.61 1.10
C SER A 92 -1.50 -2.56 -0.44
N SER A 93 -1.65 -1.37 -1.03
CA SER A 93 -1.56 -1.18 -2.49
C SER A 93 -0.10 -1.04 -2.93
N LEU A 94 0.19 -1.20 -4.22
CA LEU A 94 1.55 -1.02 -4.73
C LEU A 94 2.12 0.38 -4.39
N LEU A 95 1.36 1.44 -4.69
CA LEU A 95 1.74 2.82 -4.37
C LEU A 95 1.85 3.04 -2.85
N GLY A 96 0.94 2.45 -2.06
CA GLY A 96 1.00 2.51 -0.60
C GLY A 96 2.30 1.91 -0.05
N GLY A 97 2.68 0.72 -0.54
CA GLY A 97 3.95 0.08 -0.20
C GLY A 97 5.16 0.92 -0.59
N GLU A 98 5.18 1.49 -1.80
CA GLU A 98 6.26 2.41 -2.24
C GLU A 98 6.38 3.62 -1.32
N ILE A 99 5.25 4.26 -0.95
CA ILE A 99 5.23 5.38 -0.02
C ILE A 99 5.79 4.96 1.35
N GLN A 100 5.43 3.77 1.86
CA GLN A 100 5.95 3.26 3.14
C GLN A 100 7.45 2.97 3.09
N ILE A 101 7.99 2.48 1.96
CA ILE A 101 9.44 2.33 1.77
C ILE A 101 10.13 3.70 1.84
N TRP A 102 9.60 4.72 1.15
CA TRP A 102 10.13 6.09 1.23
C TRP A 102 10.01 6.69 2.63
N LEU A 103 8.92 6.39 3.34
CA LEU A 103 8.71 6.84 4.71
C LEU A 103 9.76 6.23 5.66
N ALA A 104 10.07 4.94 5.52
CA ALA A 104 11.13 4.29 6.29
C ALA A 104 12.51 4.96 6.05
N MET A 105 12.85 5.24 4.77
CA MET A 105 14.07 5.99 4.44
C MET A 105 14.07 7.40 5.05
N ALA A 106 12.93 8.10 5.04
CA ALA A 106 12.79 9.41 5.66
C ALA A 106 12.94 9.35 7.19
N TYR A 107 12.44 8.30 7.85
CA TYR A 107 12.68 8.06 9.27
C TYR A 107 14.16 7.87 9.58
N GLU A 108 14.87 7.06 8.80
CA GLU A 108 16.32 6.87 8.96
C GLU A 108 17.08 8.20 8.88
N ALA A 109 16.83 8.96 7.81
CA ALA A 109 17.46 10.25 7.58
C ALA A 109 17.15 11.27 8.68
N ASN A 110 15.95 11.17 9.29
CA ASN A 110 15.51 12.01 10.40
C ASN A 110 15.87 11.46 11.79
N ARG A 111 16.92 10.62 11.90
CA ARG A 111 17.42 10.03 13.17
C ARG A 111 16.43 9.09 13.87
N ARG A 112 15.34 8.68 13.21
CA ARG A 112 14.33 7.75 13.73
C ARG A 112 14.62 6.32 13.28
N HIS A 113 15.84 5.86 13.56
CA HIS A 113 16.34 4.55 13.12
C HIS A 113 15.46 3.37 13.56
N LYS A 114 14.96 3.40 14.80
CA LYS A 114 14.09 2.35 15.34
C LYS A 114 12.79 2.22 14.52
N ASP A 115 12.19 3.35 14.15
CA ASP A 115 10.94 3.39 13.38
C ASP A 115 11.17 2.90 11.94
N CYS A 116 12.31 3.24 11.34
CA CYS A 116 12.74 2.73 10.04
C CYS A 116 12.81 1.19 10.03
N ILE A 117 13.54 0.60 10.97
CA ILE A 117 13.68 -0.86 11.07
C ILE A 117 12.34 -1.54 11.38
N ALA A 118 11.54 -0.97 12.28
CA ALA A 118 10.22 -1.50 12.62
C ALA A 118 9.31 -1.55 11.38
N LEU A 119 9.26 -0.45 10.62
CA LEU A 119 8.45 -0.36 9.42
C LEU A 119 8.90 -1.35 8.34
N TYR A 120 10.20 -1.53 8.12
CA TYR A 120 10.66 -2.56 7.17
C TYR A 120 10.28 -3.98 7.60
N LYS A 121 10.38 -4.32 8.88
CA LYS A 121 9.95 -5.64 9.40
C LYS A 121 8.45 -5.87 9.21
N GLU A 122 7.65 -4.82 9.45
CA GLU A 122 6.22 -4.88 9.19
C GLU A 122 5.94 -5.14 7.70
N LEU A 123 6.52 -4.34 6.80
CA LEU A 123 6.35 -4.51 5.35
C LEU A 123 6.78 -5.89 4.86
N GLU A 124 7.93 -6.40 5.33
CA GLU A 124 8.46 -7.72 5.00
C GLU A 124 7.51 -8.86 5.41
N SER A 125 6.71 -8.67 6.47
CA SER A 125 5.83 -9.72 7.00
C SER A 125 4.39 -9.63 6.51
N THR A 126 3.85 -8.42 6.35
CA THR A 126 2.40 -8.22 6.14
C THR A 126 2.01 -7.76 4.74
N HIS A 127 2.93 -7.13 3.98
CA HIS A 127 2.54 -6.47 2.75
C HIS A 127 2.16 -7.51 1.67
N PRO A 128 0.99 -7.40 1.00
CA PRO A 128 0.54 -8.42 0.05
C PRO A 128 1.46 -8.57 -1.17
N MET A 129 2.13 -7.49 -1.58
CA MET A 129 3.01 -7.50 -2.76
C MET A 129 4.42 -7.97 -2.42
N ILE A 130 4.83 -9.07 -3.06
CA ILE A 130 6.13 -9.73 -2.86
C ILE A 130 7.30 -8.79 -3.16
N SER A 131 7.18 -7.96 -4.20
CA SER A 131 8.20 -6.99 -4.58
C SER A 131 8.52 -6.01 -3.44
N ILE A 132 7.49 -5.48 -2.78
CA ILE A 132 7.63 -4.57 -1.64
C ILE A 132 8.25 -5.30 -0.44
N ARG A 133 7.81 -6.54 -0.15
CA ARG A 133 8.41 -7.34 0.93
C ARG A 133 9.91 -7.56 0.71
N ARG A 134 10.29 -7.92 -0.53
CA ARG A 134 11.70 -8.13 -0.90
C ARG A 134 12.51 -6.84 -0.76
N GLN A 135 11.98 -5.73 -1.28
CA GLN A 135 12.64 -4.43 -1.18
C GLN A 135 12.82 -3.98 0.27
N ALA A 136 11.81 -4.19 1.13
CA ALA A 136 11.91 -3.91 2.56
C ALA A 136 12.99 -4.76 3.24
N ALA A 137 13.06 -6.05 2.93
CA ALA A 137 14.07 -6.97 3.47
C ALA A 137 15.50 -6.56 3.06
N GLU A 138 15.71 -6.21 1.78
CA GLU A 138 16.99 -5.73 1.25
C GLU A 138 17.44 -4.44 1.95
N LEU A 139 16.54 -3.46 2.07
CA LEU A 139 16.83 -2.18 2.72
C LEU A 139 17.05 -2.32 4.23
N ARG A 140 16.28 -3.20 4.90
CA ARG A 140 16.49 -3.53 6.31
C ARG A 140 17.86 -4.13 6.54
N TYR A 141 18.28 -5.07 5.70
CA TYR A 141 19.60 -5.71 5.80
C TYR A 141 20.72 -4.67 5.73
N ILE A 142 20.62 -3.71 4.79
CA ILE A 142 21.57 -2.59 4.69
C ILE A 142 21.53 -1.71 5.94
N SER A 143 20.33 -1.42 6.44
CA SER A 143 20.13 -0.50 7.57
C SER A 143 20.60 -1.08 8.91
N GLU A 144 20.47 -2.40 9.11
CA GLU A 144 20.95 -3.11 10.31
C GLU A 144 22.45 -3.43 10.25
N ALA A 145 23.11 -3.23 9.10
CA ALA A 145 24.53 -3.51 8.95
C ALA A 145 25.38 -2.64 9.91
N PRO A 146 26.43 -3.22 10.53
CA PRO A 146 27.29 -2.47 11.43
C PRO A 146 28.02 -1.36 10.68
N LYS A 147 28.01 -0.15 11.25
CA LYS A 147 28.72 1.00 10.68
C LYS A 147 30.22 0.72 10.67
N LEU A 148 30.84 0.80 9.50
CA LEU A 148 32.29 0.67 9.36
C LEU A 148 32.97 1.79 10.15
N LYS A 149 33.85 1.41 11.08
CA LYS A 149 34.72 2.36 11.77
C LYS A 149 35.88 2.68 10.85
N ILE A 150 35.80 3.82 10.15
CA ILE A 150 36.96 4.36 9.43
C ILE A 150 37.96 4.81 10.51
N SER A 151 39.08 4.11 10.64
CA SER A 151 40.16 4.57 11.52
C SER A 151 40.82 5.79 10.89
N ASN A 152 41.23 6.76 11.72
CA ASN A 152 41.78 8.04 11.28
C ASN A 152 43.14 7.93 10.54
N ASP A 153 43.67 6.72 10.34
CA ASP A 153 44.94 6.48 9.64
C ASP A 153 44.80 6.40 8.10
N GLU A 154 43.59 6.29 7.54
CA GLU A 154 43.39 6.24 6.07
C GLU A 154 43.42 7.62 5.39
N VAL A 155 43.19 8.72 6.12
CA VAL A 155 43.20 10.08 5.55
C VAL A 155 44.61 10.66 5.36
N ARG A 156 45.65 9.96 5.82
CA ARG A 156 47.04 10.46 5.83
C ARG A 156 47.84 10.20 4.55
N TRP A 157 47.26 9.51 3.57
CA TRP A 157 47.97 9.08 2.34
C TRP A 157 47.80 10.01 1.12
N ASN A 158 47.11 11.15 1.24
CA ASN A 158 46.85 12.07 0.12
C ASN A 158 47.39 13.51 0.31
N MET A 159 48.49 13.67 1.05
CA MET A 159 49.22 14.95 1.12
C MET A 159 50.74 14.71 1.10
N GLU A 160 51.26 14.42 -0.09
CA GLU A 160 52.65 14.68 -0.54
C GLU A 160 52.58 15.15 -2.00
#